data_AF-A0A6A6TF99-F1
#
_entry.id   AF-A0A6A6TF99-F1
#
_cell.length_a   1.000
_cell.length_b   1.000
_cell.length_c   1.000
_cell.angle_alpha   90.00
_cell.angle_beta   90.00
_cell.angle_gamma   90.00
#
_symmetry.space_group_name_H-M   'P 1'
#
loop_
_entity.id
_entity.type
_entity.pdbx_description
1 polymer ?
#
loop_
_entity_poly.entity_id
_entity_poly.type
_entity_poly.pdbx_seq_one_letter_code
_entity_poly.pdbx_strand_id
1 'polypeptide(L)'
;MDFQVWDFPGHLDYFDPAFDVDNIFEEIGALIWVIDAQDEYIEAIMRLNTTILNLQHSYPNINVEVFVHKVDGLSEDYKGDTFRDIIQRVQDELSDHGYENAPVSFYQTSIYDHSIFEAFSKVIQKLIPQLPTLEALLDSLCSTCRIEKAYLFDIMSKIYIATDTSPTDIGSYEICSDYIDVVIDVSEIYGWDRPSENGHSEIQEVGNNDAESLITMERKGNNYLYLREINKYLALICLMGDDSPAEKKAVIDYNVGVFQAALKQVFPRAEREVAVPS
;
A
#
# COMPACT_ATOMS: atom_id res chain seq x y z
N MET A 1 -1.07 7.37 9.72
CA MET A 1 -1.34 8.26 8.58
C MET A 1 -2.85 8.36 8.51
N ASP A 2 -3.41 9.55 8.64
CA ASP A 2 -4.86 9.72 8.56
C ASP A 2 -5.21 10.03 7.09
N PHE A 3 -5.77 9.04 6.39
CA PHE A 3 -6.29 9.21 5.05
C PHE A 3 -7.78 9.54 5.14
N GLN A 4 -8.17 10.70 4.65
CA GLN A 4 -9.58 11.05 4.51
C GLN A 4 -10.05 10.61 3.12
N VAL A 5 -10.91 9.59 3.08
CA VAL A 5 -11.54 9.13 1.84
C VAL A 5 -12.81 9.96 1.63
N TRP A 6 -12.89 10.61 0.47
CA TRP A 6 -14.07 11.36 0.04
C TRP A 6 -14.75 10.61 -1.10
N ASP A 7 -15.95 10.09 -0.84
CA ASP A 7 -16.76 9.42 -1.85
C ASP A 7 -17.64 10.43 -2.58
N PHE A 8 -17.42 10.58 -3.88
CA PHE A 8 -18.16 11.52 -4.72
C PHE A 8 -19.21 10.79 -5.58
N PRO A 9 -20.50 11.24 -5.62
CA PRO A 9 -21.53 10.56 -6.40
C PRO A 9 -21.46 10.93 -7.89
N GLY A 10 -20.98 10.04 -8.77
CA GLY A 10 -20.55 10.35 -10.15
C GLY A 10 -21.56 10.95 -11.15
N HIS A 11 -22.76 11.36 -10.70
CA HIS A 11 -23.78 12.08 -11.48
C HIS A 11 -23.78 13.60 -11.22
N LEU A 12 -23.02 14.08 -10.25
CA LEU A 12 -22.97 15.50 -9.89
C LEU A 12 -21.89 16.22 -10.71
N ASP A 13 -22.23 17.40 -11.20
CA ASP A 13 -21.27 18.31 -11.82
C ASP A 13 -20.60 19.13 -10.71
N TYR A 14 -19.46 18.65 -10.24
CA TYR A 14 -18.78 19.20 -9.06
C TYR A 14 -18.17 20.58 -9.28
N PHE A 15 -18.15 21.04 -10.52
CA PHE A 15 -17.71 22.39 -10.89
C PHE A 15 -18.84 23.42 -10.80
N ASP A 16 -20.03 23.03 -10.30
CA ASP A 16 -21.08 23.97 -9.93
C ASP A 16 -20.58 24.86 -8.76
N PRO A 17 -20.68 26.20 -8.86
CA PRO A 17 -20.30 27.14 -7.80
C PRO A 17 -21.06 26.95 -6.47
N ALA A 18 -22.05 26.06 -6.39
CA ALA A 18 -22.68 25.63 -5.16
C ALA A 18 -21.78 24.75 -4.27
N PHE A 19 -20.74 24.12 -4.83
CA PHE A 19 -19.77 23.32 -4.08
C PHE A 19 -18.50 24.12 -3.81
N ASP A 20 -17.96 23.99 -2.60
CA ASP A 20 -16.69 24.62 -2.21
C ASP A 20 -15.52 23.75 -2.69
N VAL A 21 -15.42 23.67 -4.02
CA VAL A 21 -14.47 22.86 -4.79
C VAL A 21 -13.03 23.20 -4.38
N ASP A 22 -12.75 24.48 -4.12
CA ASP A 22 -11.40 24.95 -3.84
C ASP A 22 -10.85 24.44 -2.52
N ASN A 23 -11.65 24.43 -1.45
CA ASN A 23 -11.23 23.87 -0.15
C ASN A 23 -11.05 22.34 -0.21
N ILE A 24 -11.83 21.65 -1.04
CA ILE A 24 -11.78 20.19 -1.16
C ILE A 24 -10.55 19.75 -1.96
N PHE A 25 -10.30 20.36 -3.13
CA PHE A 25 -9.21 19.94 -4.01
C PHE A 25 -7.84 20.48 -3.58
N GLU A 26 -7.76 21.54 -2.77
CA GLU A 26 -6.49 22.01 -2.20
C GLU A 26 -5.92 21.03 -1.15
N GLU A 27 -6.78 20.31 -0.41
CA GLU A 27 -6.36 19.30 0.58
C GLU A 27 -6.14 17.89 -0.03
N ILE A 28 -6.65 17.62 -1.23
CA ILE A 28 -6.55 16.31 -1.88
C ILE A 28 -5.22 16.15 -2.61
N GLY A 29 -4.45 15.12 -2.24
CA GLY A 29 -3.19 14.78 -2.93
C GLY A 29 -3.34 13.86 -4.15
N ALA A 30 -4.39 13.04 -4.22
CA ALA A 30 -4.64 12.13 -5.34
C ALA A 30 -6.14 11.95 -5.57
N LEU A 31 -6.53 11.91 -6.84
CA LEU A 31 -7.88 11.58 -7.29
C LEU A 31 -7.89 10.15 -7.82
N ILE A 32 -8.76 9.32 -7.26
CA ILE A 32 -9.02 7.96 -7.74
C ILE A 32 -10.34 7.97 -8.51
N TRP A 33 -10.30 7.63 -9.80
CA TRP A 33 -11.48 7.47 -10.63
C TRP A 33 -11.75 5.99 -10.90
N VAL A 34 -12.96 5.53 -10.63
CA VAL A 34 -13.33 4.12 -10.78
C VAL A 34 -14.17 3.93 -12.04
N ILE A 35 -13.70 3.07 -12.93
CA ILE A 35 -14.40 2.66 -14.15
C ILE A 35 -14.82 1.21 -14.00
N ASP A 36 -16.11 0.91 -14.12
CA ASP A 36 -16.60 -0.47 -14.14
C ASP A 36 -16.27 -1.12 -15.49
N ALA A 37 -15.48 -2.19 -15.49
CA ALA A 37 -15.07 -2.90 -16.71
C ALA A 37 -16.19 -3.78 -17.30
N GLN A 38 -17.24 -4.07 -16.53
CA GLN A 38 -18.37 -4.91 -16.97
C GLN A 38 -19.53 -4.11 -17.57
N ASP A 39 -19.52 -2.79 -17.39
CA ASP A 39 -20.56 -1.88 -17.88
C ASP A 39 -20.06 -0.99 -19.03
N GLU A 40 -20.94 -0.17 -19.59
CA GLU A 40 -20.59 0.79 -20.64
C GLU A 40 -19.69 1.91 -20.11
N TYR A 41 -18.38 1.80 -20.35
CA TYR A 41 -17.37 2.73 -19.85
C TYR A 41 -17.18 4.00 -20.69
N ILE A 42 -17.84 4.14 -21.85
CA ILE A 42 -17.64 5.28 -22.77
C ILE A 42 -18.01 6.60 -22.09
N GLU A 43 -19.19 6.65 -21.45
CA GLU A 43 -19.63 7.84 -20.73
C GLU A 43 -18.71 8.17 -19.54
N ALA A 44 -18.22 7.15 -18.84
CA ALA A 44 -17.28 7.32 -17.74
C ALA A 44 -15.95 7.91 -18.20
N ILE A 45 -15.44 7.50 -19.37
CA ILE A 45 -14.22 8.06 -19.99
C ILE A 45 -14.44 9.53 -20.37
N MET A 46 -15.56 9.88 -21.00
CA MET A 46 -15.85 11.28 -21.36
C MET A 46 -15.92 12.19 -20.13
N ARG A 47 -16.55 11.71 -19.04
CA ARG A 47 -16.61 12.44 -17.76
C ARG A 47 -15.25 12.55 -17.09
N LEU A 48 -14.45 11.48 -17.11
CA LEU A 48 -13.08 11.47 -16.63
C LEU A 48 -12.26 12.55 -17.35
N ASN A 49 -12.29 12.58 -18.67
CA ASN A 49 -11.49 13.53 -19.46
C ASN A 49 -11.90 14.98 -19.20
N THR A 50 -13.20 15.26 -19.11
CA THR A 50 -13.71 16.59 -18.71
C THR A 50 -13.18 16.99 -17.33
N THR A 51 -13.20 16.05 -16.38
CA THR A 51 -12.71 16.27 -15.01
C THR A 51 -11.20 16.51 -14.97
N ILE A 52 -10.41 15.72 -15.72
CA ILE A 52 -8.96 15.88 -15.83
C ILE A 52 -8.62 17.24 -16.43
N LEU A 53 -9.29 17.68 -17.49
CA LEU A 53 -9.02 18.96 -18.14
C LEU A 53 -9.25 20.14 -17.19
N ASN A 54 -10.33 20.09 -16.41
CA ASN A 54 -10.63 21.11 -15.40
C ASN A 54 -9.62 21.08 -14.24
N LEU A 55 -9.27 19.89 -13.76
CA LEU A 55 -8.30 19.72 -12.67
C LEU A 55 -6.89 20.14 -13.07
N GLN A 56 -6.42 19.77 -14.26
CA GLN A 56 -5.08 20.15 -14.73
C GLN A 56 -4.93 21.67 -14.87
N HIS A 57 -6.02 22.39 -15.16
CA HIS A 57 -6.00 23.85 -15.23
C HIS A 57 -5.87 24.50 -13.85
N SER A 58 -6.61 24.00 -12.86
CA SER A 58 -6.69 24.60 -11.52
C SER A 58 -5.66 24.04 -10.52
N TYR A 59 -5.35 22.75 -10.60
CA TYR A 59 -4.57 21.97 -9.63
C TYR A 59 -3.60 20.99 -10.33
N PRO A 60 -2.48 21.46 -10.88
CA PRO A 60 -1.54 20.63 -11.65
C PRO A 60 -0.76 19.60 -10.82
N ASN A 61 -0.77 19.71 -9.48
CA ASN A 61 -0.02 18.83 -8.59
C ASN A 61 -0.78 17.58 -8.14
N ILE A 62 -2.06 17.45 -8.49
CA ILE A 62 -2.88 16.30 -8.11
C ILE A 62 -2.56 15.11 -9.02
N ASN A 63 -2.24 13.96 -8.41
CA ASN A 63 -2.08 12.71 -9.14
C ASN A 63 -3.45 12.14 -9.52
N VAL A 64 -3.62 11.77 -10.79
CA VAL A 64 -4.87 11.16 -11.27
C VAL A 64 -4.63 9.67 -11.48
N GLU A 65 -5.43 8.86 -10.81
CA GLU A 65 -5.30 7.40 -10.77
C GLU A 65 -6.62 6.78 -11.21
N VAL A 66 -6.60 5.93 -12.23
CA VAL A 66 -7.79 5.31 -12.80
C VAL A 66 -7.82 3.83 -12.46
N PHE A 67 -8.86 3.41 -11.74
CA PHE A 67 -9.10 2.02 -11.38
C PHE A 67 -10.10 1.42 -12.36
N VAL A 68 -9.63 0.51 -13.21
CA VAL A 68 -10.49 -0.36 -14.02
C VAL A 68 -10.93 -1.49 -13.11
N HIS A 69 -12.18 -1.41 -12.66
CA HIS A 69 -12.74 -2.20 -11.58
C HIS A 69 -13.64 -3.34 -12.08
N LYS A 70 -13.89 -4.34 -11.21
CA LYS A 70 -14.67 -5.56 -11.50
C LYS A 70 -14.11 -6.41 -12.65
N VAL A 71 -12.78 -6.49 -12.74
CA VAL A 71 -12.09 -7.29 -13.77
C VAL A 71 -12.20 -8.81 -13.56
N ASP A 72 -12.75 -9.25 -12.42
CA ASP A 72 -12.94 -10.65 -12.01
C ASP A 72 -13.95 -11.42 -12.88
N GLY A 73 -14.95 -10.74 -13.43
CA GLY A 73 -15.97 -11.36 -14.28
C GLY A 73 -15.53 -11.55 -15.74
N LEU A 74 -14.33 -11.11 -16.10
CA LEU A 74 -13.81 -11.11 -17.47
C LEU A 74 -12.80 -12.23 -17.67
N SER A 75 -12.69 -12.76 -18.90
CA SER A 75 -11.58 -13.65 -19.25
C SER A 75 -10.28 -12.85 -19.33
N GLU A 76 -9.13 -13.49 -19.06
CA GLU A 76 -7.81 -12.82 -19.09
C GLU A 76 -7.52 -12.13 -20.44
N ASP A 77 -7.90 -12.74 -21.56
CA ASP A 77 -7.78 -12.13 -22.89
C ASP A 77 -8.61 -10.84 -22.99
N TYR A 78 -9.87 -10.88 -22.52
CA TYR A 78 -10.77 -9.74 -22.58
C TYR A 78 -10.38 -8.64 -21.60
N LYS A 79 -9.82 -9.00 -20.43
CA LYS A 79 -9.26 -8.07 -19.44
C LYS A 79 -8.08 -7.29 -20.02
N GLY A 80 -7.18 -7.97 -20.73
CA GLY A 80 -6.06 -7.33 -21.41
C GLY A 80 -6.51 -6.37 -22.51
N ASP A 81 -7.48 -6.79 -23.33
CA ASP A 81 -8.00 -5.98 -24.43
C ASP A 81 -8.79 -4.77 -23.94
N THR A 82 -9.71 -4.94 -22.99
CA THR A 82 -10.48 -3.84 -22.38
C THR A 82 -9.58 -2.82 -21.70
N PHE A 83 -8.57 -3.28 -20.95
CA PHE A 83 -7.62 -2.39 -20.30
C PHE A 83 -6.81 -1.56 -21.29
N ARG A 84 -6.33 -2.17 -22.39
CA ARG A 84 -5.64 -1.45 -23.45
C ARG A 84 -6.55 -0.46 -24.18
N ASP A 85 -7.79 -0.84 -24.44
CA ASP A 85 -8.77 0.03 -25.08
C ASP A 85 -9.09 1.26 -24.22
N ILE A 86 -9.32 1.07 -22.91
CA ILE A 86 -9.54 2.18 -21.97
C ILE A 86 -8.33 3.12 -21.94
N ILE A 87 -7.11 2.58 -21.80
CA ILE A 87 -5.89 3.41 -21.78
C ILE A 87 -5.76 4.22 -23.06
N GLN A 88 -5.91 3.57 -24.21
CA GLN A 88 -5.76 4.20 -25.50
C GLN A 88 -6.80 5.33 -25.67
N ARG A 89 -8.08 5.08 -25.36
CA ARG A 89 -9.12 6.10 -25.49
C ARG A 89 -8.91 7.30 -24.58
N VAL A 90 -8.52 7.07 -23.33
CA VAL A 90 -8.22 8.15 -22.39
C VAL A 90 -7.02 8.97 -22.88
N GLN A 91 -5.96 8.31 -23.34
CA GLN A 91 -4.76 8.98 -23.87
C GLN A 91 -5.02 9.74 -25.17
N ASP A 92 -5.79 9.16 -26.10
CA ASP A 92 -6.15 9.78 -27.37
C ASP A 92 -6.98 11.06 -27.13
N GLU A 93 -8.01 10.98 -26.28
CA GLU A 93 -8.83 12.15 -25.94
C GLU A 93 -8.03 13.24 -25.20
N LEU A 94 -7.11 12.88 -24.30
CA LEU A 94 -6.24 13.86 -23.64
C LEU A 94 -5.24 14.51 -24.62
N SER A 95 -4.73 13.72 -25.57
CA SER A 95 -3.82 14.20 -26.61
C SER A 95 -4.51 15.18 -27.56
N ASP A 96 -5.77 14.91 -27.93
CA ASP A 96 -6.59 15.81 -28.76
C ASP A 96 -6.79 17.20 -28.11
N HIS A 97 -6.79 17.26 -26.77
CA HIS A 97 -6.89 18.51 -26.01
C HIS A 97 -5.52 19.15 -25.69
N GLY A 98 -4.42 18.60 -26.23
CA GLY A 98 -3.07 19.17 -26.12
C GLY A 98 -2.26 18.71 -24.90
N TYR A 99 -2.72 17.68 -24.17
CA TYR A 99 -2.00 17.08 -23.05
C TYR A 99 -1.40 15.73 -23.46
N GLU A 100 -0.25 15.76 -24.15
CA GLU A 100 0.41 14.54 -24.66
C GLU A 100 1.01 13.65 -23.55
N ASN A 101 1.18 14.15 -22.32
CA ASN A 101 1.76 13.40 -21.20
C ASN A 101 1.10 13.76 -19.86
N ALA A 102 -0.24 13.69 -19.77
CA ALA A 102 -0.90 13.82 -18.48
C ALA A 102 -0.43 12.68 -17.54
N PRO A 103 -0.11 12.97 -16.26
CA PRO A 103 0.36 11.97 -15.29
C PRO A 103 -0.79 11.09 -14.78
N VAL A 104 -1.45 10.37 -15.69
CA VAL A 104 -2.53 9.43 -15.38
C VAL A 104 -1.94 8.03 -15.26
N SER A 105 -2.17 7.34 -14.13
CA SER A 105 -1.83 5.92 -14.04
C SER A 105 -3.08 5.06 -13.96
N PHE A 106 -2.96 3.85 -14.49
CA PHE A 106 -4.07 2.93 -14.63
C PHE A 106 -3.79 1.65 -13.85
N TYR A 107 -4.79 1.16 -13.13
CA TYR A 107 -4.71 -0.05 -12.34
C TYR A 107 -5.90 -0.95 -12.62
N GLN A 108 -5.65 -2.24 -12.74
CA GLN A 108 -6.70 -3.25 -12.78
C GLN A 108 -7.01 -3.66 -11.35
N THR A 109 -8.26 -3.56 -10.94
CA THR A 109 -8.66 -3.82 -9.56
C THR A 109 -9.89 -4.72 -9.49
N SER A 110 -9.90 -5.60 -8.49
CA SER A 110 -11.03 -6.44 -8.12
C SER A 110 -11.12 -6.46 -6.59
N ILE A 111 -12.35 -6.53 -6.06
CA ILE A 111 -12.58 -6.72 -4.62
C ILE A 111 -12.44 -8.18 -4.17
N TYR A 112 -12.42 -9.11 -5.12
CA TYR A 112 -12.26 -10.54 -4.83
C TYR A 112 -10.80 -10.97 -4.77
N ASP A 113 -9.91 -10.16 -5.36
CA ASP A 113 -8.47 -10.39 -5.37
C ASP A 113 -7.76 -9.32 -4.53
N HIS A 114 -6.48 -9.51 -4.27
CA HIS A 114 -5.66 -8.55 -3.52
C HIS A 114 -5.23 -7.33 -4.34
N SER A 115 -5.56 -7.30 -5.64
CA SER A 115 -5.18 -6.24 -6.60
C SER A 115 -5.64 -4.84 -6.20
N ILE A 116 -6.81 -4.71 -5.55
CA ILE A 116 -7.30 -3.42 -5.07
C ILE A 116 -6.36 -2.80 -4.02
N PHE A 117 -5.89 -3.60 -3.07
CA PHE A 117 -4.98 -3.14 -2.03
C PHE A 117 -3.60 -2.81 -2.58
N GLU A 118 -3.12 -3.57 -3.57
CA GLU A 118 -1.88 -3.25 -4.28
C GLU A 118 -1.98 -1.91 -5.02
N ALA A 119 -3.08 -1.67 -5.73
CA ALA A 119 -3.33 -0.40 -6.42
C ALA A 119 -3.36 0.77 -5.42
N PHE A 120 -4.09 0.62 -4.31
CA PHE A 120 -4.09 1.62 -3.22
C PHE A 120 -2.71 1.86 -2.64
N SER A 121 -1.91 0.79 -2.46
CA SER A 121 -0.53 0.92 -1.98
C SER A 121 0.33 1.79 -2.90
N LYS A 122 0.22 1.59 -4.22
CA LYS A 122 0.93 2.43 -5.21
C LYS A 122 0.44 3.87 -5.22
N VAL A 123 -0.86 4.11 -5.06
CA VAL A 123 -1.41 5.48 -4.95
C VAL A 123 -0.87 6.17 -3.70
N ILE A 124 -0.92 5.49 -2.55
CA ILE A 124 -0.44 6.04 -1.27
C ILE A 124 1.07 6.30 -1.31
N GLN A 125 1.86 5.43 -1.94
CA GLN A 125 3.30 5.66 -2.12
C GLN A 125 3.59 7.00 -2.78
N LYS A 126 2.87 7.34 -3.85
CA LYS A 126 3.04 8.63 -4.56
C LYS A 126 2.67 9.84 -3.69
N LEU A 127 1.85 9.66 -2.66
CA LEU A 127 1.46 10.72 -1.73
C LEU A 127 2.50 10.97 -0.64
N ILE A 128 3.42 10.03 -0.38
CA ILE A 128 4.39 10.14 0.72
C ILE A 128 5.63 10.91 0.24
N PRO A 129 5.88 12.14 0.72
CA PRO A 129 7.00 12.93 0.25
C PRO A 129 8.37 12.35 0.65
N GLN A 130 8.45 11.55 1.72
CA GLN A 130 9.68 10.88 2.17
C GLN A 130 9.91 9.50 1.53
N LEU A 131 9.12 9.09 0.53
CA LEU A 131 9.22 7.77 -0.10
C LEU A 131 10.65 7.42 -0.56
N PRO A 132 11.41 8.29 -1.26
CA PRO A 132 12.75 7.94 -1.74
C PRO A 132 13.73 7.61 -0.61
N THR A 133 13.52 8.20 0.58
CA THR A 133 14.35 7.88 1.75
C THR A 133 14.01 6.51 2.30
N LEU A 134 12.72 6.13 2.32
CA LEU A 134 12.28 4.80 2.76
C LEU A 134 12.75 3.71 1.81
N GLU A 135 12.62 3.92 0.49
CA GLU A 135 13.12 3.01 -0.53
C GLU A 135 14.62 2.79 -0.40
N ALA A 136 15.41 3.85 -0.25
CA ALA A 136 16.86 3.74 -0.06
C ALA A 136 17.24 2.98 1.23
N LEU A 137 16.48 3.14 2.31
CA LEU A 137 16.68 2.39 3.55
C LEU A 137 16.35 0.90 3.36
N LEU A 138 15.26 0.58 2.66
CA LEU A 138 14.88 -0.80 2.33
C LEU A 138 15.90 -1.45 1.40
N ASP A 139 16.36 -0.74 0.37
CA ASP A 139 17.39 -1.21 -0.56
C ASP A 139 18.71 -1.52 0.17
N SER A 140 19.12 -0.65 1.10
CA SER A 140 20.30 -0.89 1.94
C SER A 140 20.15 -2.12 2.82
N LEU A 141 18.95 -2.34 3.38
CA LEU A 141 18.64 -3.53 4.18
C LEU A 141 18.68 -4.79 3.30
N CYS A 142 18.03 -4.76 2.14
CA CYS A 142 18.00 -5.87 1.19
C CYS A 142 19.39 -6.26 0.71
N SER A 143 20.21 -5.27 0.35
CA SER A 143 21.59 -5.48 -0.09
C SER A 143 22.47 -6.11 0.99
N THR A 144 22.33 -5.66 2.24
CA THR A 144 23.17 -6.12 3.37
C THR A 144 22.77 -7.52 3.83
N CYS A 145 21.47 -7.80 3.91
CA CYS A 145 20.92 -9.05 4.41
C CYS A 145 20.71 -10.13 3.34
N ARG A 146 20.90 -9.80 2.05
CA ARG A 146 20.54 -10.66 0.90
C ARG A 146 19.07 -11.07 0.93
N ILE A 147 18.21 -10.10 1.19
CA ILE A 147 16.76 -10.26 1.08
C ILE A 147 16.41 -10.04 -0.40
N GLU A 148 15.55 -10.88 -0.96
CA GLU A 148 15.14 -10.77 -2.36
C GLU A 148 14.12 -9.64 -2.54
N LYS A 149 13.19 -9.50 -1.59
CA LYS A 149 12.14 -8.48 -1.63
C LYS A 149 11.74 -8.08 -0.21
N ALA A 150 11.51 -6.79 0.02
CA ALA A 150 11.04 -6.26 1.29
C ALA A 150 9.83 -5.34 1.13
N TYR A 151 8.89 -5.46 2.06
CA TYR A 151 7.68 -4.66 2.11
C TYR A 151 7.48 -4.11 3.52
N LEU A 152 7.14 -2.83 3.60
CA LEU A 152 6.68 -2.20 4.83
C LEU A 152 5.16 -2.05 4.78
N PHE A 153 4.47 -2.90 5.53
CA PHE A 153 3.01 -2.98 5.57
C PHE A 153 2.41 -2.20 6.73
N ASP A 154 1.25 -1.60 6.51
CA ASP A 154 0.30 -1.29 7.56
C ASP A 154 -0.59 -2.52 7.85
N ILE A 155 -0.50 -3.03 9.07
CA ILE A 155 -1.11 -4.28 9.53
C ILE A 155 -2.64 -4.24 9.42
N MET A 156 -3.25 -3.09 9.72
CA MET A 156 -4.72 -2.96 9.77
C MET A 156 -5.34 -2.85 8.38
N SER A 157 -4.72 -2.07 7.49
CA SER A 157 -5.24 -1.82 6.13
C SER A 157 -4.72 -2.82 5.10
N LYS A 158 -3.67 -3.58 5.43
CA LYS A 158 -2.90 -4.46 4.54
C LYS A 158 -2.23 -3.73 3.37
N ILE A 159 -2.13 -2.40 3.44
CA ILE A 159 -1.50 -1.57 2.42
C ILE A 159 0.00 -1.51 2.70
N TYR A 160 0.84 -1.68 1.67
CA TYR A 160 2.27 -1.40 1.84
C TYR A 160 2.58 0.08 1.60
N ILE A 161 3.27 0.68 2.56
CA ILE A 161 3.68 2.08 2.57
C ILE A 161 4.93 2.28 1.71
N ALA A 162 5.85 1.31 1.75
CA ALA A 162 7.11 1.35 1.02
C ALA A 162 7.54 -0.07 0.64
N THR A 163 8.25 -0.18 -0.47
CA THR A 163 8.89 -1.41 -0.92
C THR A 163 10.28 -1.07 -1.46
N ASP A 164 11.16 -2.06 -1.55
CA ASP A 164 12.45 -1.90 -2.21
C ASP A 164 12.27 -1.72 -3.73
N THR A 165 13.32 -1.24 -4.41
CA THR A 165 13.27 -0.88 -5.83
C THR A 165 13.17 -2.06 -6.80
N SER A 166 13.27 -3.31 -6.31
CA SER A 166 13.05 -4.48 -7.16
C SER A 166 11.58 -4.55 -7.63
N PRO A 167 11.30 -5.15 -8.80
CA PRO A 167 9.94 -5.20 -9.33
C PRO A 167 9.01 -5.94 -8.36
N THR A 168 7.86 -5.34 -8.06
CA THR A 168 6.79 -5.96 -7.27
C THR A 168 6.03 -6.94 -8.13
N ASP A 169 5.89 -8.17 -7.65
CA ASP A 169 5.03 -9.19 -8.24
C ASP A 169 3.74 -9.34 -7.41
N ILE A 170 2.60 -9.50 -8.09
CA ILE A 170 1.28 -9.64 -7.47
C ILE A 170 1.27 -10.86 -6.54
N GLY A 171 1.86 -11.98 -6.97
CA GLY A 171 1.93 -13.19 -6.17
C GLY A 171 2.76 -13.04 -4.89
N SER A 172 3.82 -12.21 -4.93
CA SER A 172 4.60 -11.91 -3.73
C SER A 172 3.81 -11.08 -2.72
N TYR A 173 3.02 -10.13 -3.20
CA TYR A 173 2.13 -9.32 -2.37
C TYR A 173 1.03 -10.16 -1.71
N GLU A 174 0.38 -11.05 -2.48
CA GLU A 174 -0.65 -11.97 -1.98
C GLU A 174 -0.13 -12.83 -0.82
N ILE A 175 1.05 -13.46 -1.02
CA ILE A 175 1.67 -14.29 0.03
C ILE A 175 1.97 -13.46 1.29
N CYS A 176 2.45 -12.22 1.15
CA CYS A 176 2.72 -11.35 2.29
C CYS A 176 1.44 -10.92 3.02
N SER A 177 0.38 -10.61 2.26
CA SER A 177 -0.94 -10.25 2.82
C SER A 177 -1.54 -11.40 3.63
N ASP A 178 -1.56 -12.61 3.07
CA ASP A 178 -2.07 -13.80 3.76
C ASP A 178 -1.22 -14.15 4.98
N TYR A 179 0.09 -13.88 4.91
CA TYR A 179 0.99 -14.11 6.03
C TYR A 179 0.68 -13.18 7.22
N ILE A 180 0.32 -11.93 6.97
CA ILE A 180 -0.12 -11.00 8.02
C ILE A 180 -1.34 -11.57 8.74
N ASP A 181 -2.35 -12.05 7.99
CA ASP A 181 -3.57 -12.63 8.58
C ASP A 181 -3.25 -13.82 9.48
N VAL A 182 -2.41 -14.74 9.01
CA VAL A 182 -2.00 -15.90 9.83
C VAL A 182 -1.31 -15.46 11.12
N VAL A 183 -0.43 -14.45 11.07
CA VAL A 183 0.27 -13.97 12.26
C VAL A 183 -0.70 -13.29 13.23
N ILE A 184 -1.62 -12.47 12.73
CA ILE A 184 -2.65 -11.82 13.56
C ILE A 184 -3.57 -12.87 14.17
N ASP A 185 -4.15 -13.76 13.38
CA ASP A 185 -5.09 -14.79 13.85
C ASP A 185 -4.47 -15.68 14.92
N VAL A 186 -3.21 -16.11 14.73
CA VAL A 186 -2.47 -16.90 15.73
C VAL A 186 -2.20 -16.07 16.99
N SER A 187 -1.84 -14.80 16.83
CA SER A 187 -1.61 -13.88 17.95
C SER A 187 -2.90 -13.57 18.71
N GLU A 188 -4.06 -13.51 18.05
CA GLU A 188 -5.35 -13.34 18.71
C GLU A 188 -5.77 -14.57 19.50
N ILE A 189 -5.49 -15.77 18.97
CA ILE A 189 -5.81 -17.03 19.64
C ILE A 189 -4.91 -17.26 20.87
N TYR A 190 -3.60 -17.00 20.74
CA TYR A 190 -2.60 -17.38 21.75
C TYR A 190 -1.99 -16.22 22.53
N GLY A 191 -2.09 -14.98 22.06
CA GLY A 191 -1.57 -13.78 22.70
C GLY A 191 -2.49 -13.19 23.77
N TRP A 192 -3.55 -13.90 24.14
CA TRP A 192 -4.44 -13.47 25.22
C TRP A 192 -3.73 -13.58 26.57
N ASP A 193 -3.62 -12.46 27.29
CA ASP A 193 -3.20 -12.45 28.70
C ASP A 193 -4.15 -13.33 29.51
N ARG A 194 -3.68 -14.53 29.85
CA ARG A 194 -4.47 -15.45 30.67
C ARG A 194 -4.74 -14.73 32.00
N PRO A 195 -6.02 -14.53 32.40
CA PRO A 195 -6.30 -13.99 33.72
C PRO A 195 -5.61 -14.90 34.73
N SER A 196 -4.79 -14.29 35.58
CA SER A 196 -3.97 -14.97 36.56
C SER A 196 -4.85 -15.66 37.61
N GLU A 197 -5.41 -16.81 37.28
CA GLU A 197 -5.99 -17.72 38.27
C GLU A 197 -4.83 -18.45 38.95
N ASN A 198 -4.60 -18.05 40.21
CA ASN A 198 -3.66 -18.61 41.19
C ASN A 198 -2.27 -17.98 41.21
N GLY A 199 -2.16 -16.94 42.05
CA GLY A 199 -1.06 -16.46 42.90
C GLY A 199 0.31 -17.15 42.97
N HIS A 200 0.82 -17.70 41.87
CA HIS A 200 2.16 -18.23 41.75
C HIS A 200 2.88 -17.45 40.64
N SER A 201 3.66 -16.47 41.10
CA SER A 201 4.86 -15.93 40.46
C SER A 201 4.79 -15.80 38.94
N GLU A 202 4.49 -14.57 38.51
CA GLU A 202 4.83 -13.99 37.21
C GLU A 202 6.14 -14.59 36.67
N ILE A 203 6.03 -15.59 35.79
CA ILE A 203 7.00 -15.72 34.71
C ILE A 203 6.57 -14.64 33.73
N GLN A 204 6.99 -13.42 34.01
CA GLN A 204 7.00 -12.38 33.00
C GLN A 204 7.90 -12.94 31.90
N GLU A 205 7.32 -13.36 30.76
CA GLU A 205 8.12 -13.75 29.60
C GLU A 205 8.85 -12.49 29.13
N VAL A 206 10.07 -12.29 29.64
CA VAL A 206 10.94 -11.14 29.33
C VAL A 206 11.53 -11.24 27.91
N GLY A 207 10.84 -11.93 27.00
CA GLY A 207 11.37 -12.35 25.70
C GLY A 207 10.72 -11.73 24.48
N ASN A 208 9.50 -11.18 24.57
CA ASN A 208 8.72 -10.84 23.38
C ASN A 208 8.21 -9.39 23.41
N ASN A 209 9.14 -8.43 23.45
CA ASN A 209 8.75 -7.01 23.40
C ASN A 209 8.34 -6.53 22.00
N ASP A 210 8.70 -7.25 20.93
CA ASP A 210 8.19 -7.01 19.57
C ASP A 210 7.81 -8.36 18.95
N ALA A 211 6.64 -8.46 18.31
CA ALA A 211 6.24 -9.70 17.63
C ALA A 211 7.17 -9.98 16.44
N GLU A 212 7.87 -11.12 16.49
CA GLU A 212 8.63 -11.66 15.38
C GLU A 212 8.06 -12.99 14.91
N SER A 213 8.01 -13.19 13.60
CA SER A 213 7.60 -14.44 13.00
C SER A 213 8.54 -14.79 11.85
N LEU A 214 8.91 -16.06 11.77
CA LEU A 214 9.73 -16.61 10.70
C LEU A 214 9.08 -17.91 10.24
N ILE A 215 8.66 -17.96 8.98
CA ILE A 215 8.08 -19.16 8.36
C ILE A 215 9.01 -19.65 7.25
N THR A 216 9.21 -20.97 7.20
CA THR A 216 9.94 -21.64 6.12
C THR A 216 8.94 -22.33 5.18
N MET A 217 9.02 -22.05 3.89
CA MET A 217 8.14 -22.65 2.88
C MET A 217 8.82 -23.88 2.26
N GLU A 218 8.35 -25.10 2.55
CA GLU A 218 9.02 -26.34 2.09
C GLU A 218 8.76 -26.71 0.60
N ARG A 219 7.76 -26.12 -0.07
CA ARG A 219 7.22 -26.68 -1.33
C ARG A 219 7.67 -26.03 -2.65
N LYS A 220 8.39 -24.90 -2.66
CA LYS A 220 8.75 -24.17 -3.92
C LYS A 220 10.13 -23.47 -3.89
N GLY A 221 11.16 -24.14 -3.37
CA GLY A 221 12.44 -23.51 -3.04
C GLY A 221 12.46 -23.13 -1.56
N ASN A 222 13.62 -23.14 -0.90
CA ASN A 222 13.72 -22.83 0.54
C ASN A 222 13.59 -21.32 0.75
N ASN A 223 12.44 -20.77 0.41
CA ASN A 223 12.14 -19.37 0.61
C ASN A 223 11.70 -19.18 2.07
N TYR A 224 12.34 -18.22 2.74
CA TYR A 224 11.99 -17.84 4.10
C TYR A 224 11.17 -16.55 4.06
N LEU A 225 10.05 -16.57 4.78
CA LEU A 225 9.23 -15.40 5.06
C LEU A 225 9.58 -14.91 6.46
N TYR A 226 10.13 -13.71 6.54
CA TYR A 226 10.45 -13.06 7.80
C TYR A 226 9.51 -11.88 8.01
N LEU A 227 8.80 -11.85 9.14
CA LEU A 227 7.98 -10.73 9.58
C LEU A 227 8.50 -10.21 10.91
N ARG A 228 8.67 -8.89 10.98
CA ARG A 228 9.02 -8.18 12.21
C ARG A 228 8.13 -6.97 12.40
N GLU A 229 7.53 -6.85 13.57
CA GLU A 229 6.81 -5.64 13.96
C GLU A 229 7.79 -4.46 14.13
N ILE A 230 7.52 -3.34 13.45
CA ILE A 230 8.29 -2.10 13.56
C ILE A 230 7.63 -1.16 14.57
N ASN A 231 6.30 -1.08 14.53
CA ASN A 231 5.45 -0.41 15.52
C ASN A 231 4.04 -1.06 15.50
N LYS A 232 3.14 -0.62 16.39
CA LYS A 232 1.77 -1.15 16.52
C LYS A 232 0.96 -1.22 15.21
N TYR A 233 1.31 -0.39 14.23
CA TYR A 233 0.61 -0.31 12.94
C TYR A 233 1.45 -0.87 11.79
N LEU A 234 2.78 -0.88 11.89
CA LEU A 234 3.69 -1.18 10.79
C LEU A 234 4.45 -2.47 11.03
N ALA A 235 4.40 -3.36 10.04
CA ALA A 235 5.18 -4.59 9.97
C ALA A 235 6.13 -4.55 8.78
N LEU A 236 7.37 -5.00 8.98
CA LEU A 236 8.30 -5.27 7.91
C LEU A 236 8.21 -6.76 7.54
N ILE A 237 7.99 -7.04 6.26
CA ILE A 237 7.95 -8.39 5.70
C ILE A 237 9.06 -8.52 4.66
N CYS A 238 9.86 -9.57 4.80
CA CYS A 238 11.01 -9.85 3.94
C CYS A 238 10.88 -11.25 3.34
N LEU A 239 10.98 -11.33 2.03
CA LEU A 239 11.11 -12.57 1.26
C LEU A 239 12.60 -12.86 1.07
N MET A 240 13.07 -13.97 1.61
CA MET A 240 14.46 -14.39 1.53
C MET A 240 14.59 -15.64 0.68
N GLY A 241 15.61 -15.69 -0.19
CA GLY A 241 15.92 -16.86 -1.02
C GLY A 241 16.84 -17.88 -0.36
N ASP A 242 17.20 -18.91 -1.14
CA ASP A 242 18.00 -20.08 -0.73
C ASP A 242 19.38 -19.74 -0.13
N ASP A 243 19.94 -18.58 -0.47
CA ASP A 243 21.29 -18.12 -0.05
C ASP A 243 21.32 -17.44 1.33
N SER A 244 20.16 -17.33 1.98
CA SER A 244 19.96 -16.64 3.26
C SER A 244 19.60 -17.62 4.36
N PRO A 245 20.57 -18.42 4.85
CA PRO A 245 20.30 -19.45 5.84
C PRO A 245 19.84 -18.82 7.16
N ALA A 246 18.90 -19.50 7.83
CA ALA A 246 18.40 -19.17 9.16
C ALA A 246 19.51 -18.96 10.22
N GLU A 247 20.73 -19.46 9.98
CA GLU A 247 21.92 -19.21 10.80
C GLU A 247 22.33 -17.73 10.87
N LYS A 248 21.91 -16.89 9.91
CA LYS A 248 22.16 -15.44 9.90
C LYS A 248 21.04 -14.62 10.54
N LYS A 249 20.05 -15.24 11.19
CA LYS A 249 18.93 -14.56 11.85
C LYS A 249 19.41 -13.40 12.75
N ALA A 250 20.42 -13.63 13.58
CA ALA A 250 20.95 -12.60 14.48
C ALA A 250 21.49 -11.35 13.76
N VAL A 251 22.06 -11.51 12.56
CA VAL A 251 22.56 -10.40 11.76
C VAL A 251 21.39 -9.64 11.13
N ILE A 252 20.36 -10.36 10.69
CA ILE A 252 19.13 -9.78 10.13
C ILE A 252 18.42 -8.98 11.23
N ASP A 253 18.20 -9.56 12.40
CA ASP A 253 17.55 -8.89 13.53
C ASP A 253 18.30 -7.62 13.95
N TYR A 254 19.64 -7.66 13.98
CA TYR A 254 20.45 -6.47 14.25
C TYR A 254 20.25 -5.38 13.19
N ASN A 255 20.31 -5.74 11.90
CA ASN A 255 20.13 -4.79 10.81
C ASN A 255 18.70 -4.23 10.75
N VAL A 256 17.70 -5.06 11.05
CA VAL A 256 16.28 -4.65 11.17
C VAL A 256 16.10 -3.71 12.36
N GLY A 257 16.78 -3.95 13.48
CA GLY A 257 16.80 -3.02 14.61
C GLY A 257 17.42 -1.66 14.27
N VAL A 258 18.50 -1.64 13.48
CA VAL A 258 19.09 -0.40 12.95
C VAL A 258 18.10 0.30 11.99
N PHE A 259 17.43 -0.46 11.11
CA PHE A 259 16.39 0.05 10.22
C PHE A 259 15.22 0.67 10.99
N GLN A 260 14.72 0.00 12.03
CA GLN A 260 13.66 0.50 12.90
C GLN A 260 14.07 1.82 13.58
N ALA A 261 15.34 1.93 14.03
CA ALA A 261 15.87 3.16 14.59
C ALA A 261 15.98 4.29 13.55
N ALA A 262 16.36 3.97 12.31
CA ALA A 262 16.38 4.94 11.21
C ALA A 262 14.97 5.41 10.84
N LEU A 263 13.99 4.50 10.78
CA LEU A 263 12.61 4.83 10.46
C LEU A 263 11.98 5.77 11.49
N LYS A 264 12.31 5.60 12.78
CA LYS A 264 11.93 6.54 13.86
C LYS A 264 12.50 7.95 13.67
N GLN A 265 13.63 8.10 12.98
CA GLN A 265 14.22 9.41 12.67
C GLN A 265 13.61 10.05 11.42
N VAL A 266 13.18 9.25 10.44
CA VAL A 266 12.50 9.71 9.21
C VAL A 266 11.07 10.16 9.50
N PHE A 267 10.40 9.50 10.45
CA PHE A 267 9.12 9.90 11.00
C PHE A 267 9.26 10.41 12.44
N PRO A 268 9.93 11.56 12.67
CA PRO A 268 10.00 12.11 14.00
C PRO A 268 8.57 12.54 14.37
N ARG A 269 7.98 11.83 15.34
CA ARG A 269 6.69 12.12 15.99
C ARG A 269 6.05 13.45 15.55
N ALA A 270 4.97 13.37 14.79
CA ALA A 270 3.93 14.39 14.80
C ALA A 270 3.19 14.40 16.17
N GLU A 271 3.93 14.45 17.28
CA GLU A 271 3.39 14.75 18.61
C GLU A 271 3.48 16.26 18.85
N ARG A 272 2.58 16.97 18.18
CA ARG A 272 2.07 18.32 18.49
C ARG A 272 0.60 18.22 18.07
N GLU A 273 -0.44 18.31 18.89
CA GLU A 273 -0.65 18.87 20.21
C GLU A 273 -1.79 18.10 20.91
N VAL A 274 -1.54 17.53 22.09
CA VAL A 274 -2.54 17.53 23.16
C VAL A 274 -1.84 18.11 24.38
N ALA A 275 -1.50 19.38 24.28
CA ALA A 275 -1.28 20.19 25.47
C ALA A 275 -2.64 20.32 26.15
N VAL A 276 -2.89 19.47 27.14
CA VAL A 276 -4.02 19.60 28.06
C VAL A 276 -3.93 21.00 28.68
N PRO A 277 -4.92 21.88 28.50
CA PRO A 277 -4.92 23.14 29.20
C PRO A 277 -5.18 22.85 30.68
N SER A 278 -4.17 23.16 31.50
CA SER A 278 -4.22 23.23 32.96
C SER A 278 -5.20 24.30 33.45
#